data_AF-A0A920J7L8-F1
#
_entry.id   AF-A0A920J7L8-F1
#
_cell.length_a   1.000
_cell.length_b   1.000
_cell.length_c   1.000
_cell.angle_alpha   90.00
_cell.angle_beta   90.00
_cell.angle_gamma   90.00
#
_symmetry.space_group_name_H-M   'P 1'
#
loop_
_entity.id
_entity.type
_entity.pdbx_description
1 polymer ?
#
loop_
_entity_poly.entity_id
_entity_poly.type
_entity_poly.pdbx_seq_one_letter_code
_entity_poly.pdbx_strand_id
1 'polypeptide(L)' 'MRYAISTSPQRCTWDWLIDVWRKADEIELFESGWTFDHFYPLFGDSTEDCLEGWISLTLSCKKQKEYAGEFS' A
#
# COMPACT_ATOMS: atom_id res chain seq x y z
N MET A 1 21.29 -6.26 5.72
CA MET A 1 20.62 -5.29 4.83
C MET A 1 19.13 -5.57 4.87
N ARG A 2 18.28 -4.55 4.85
CA ARG A 2 16.82 -4.66 5.01
C ARG A 2 16.15 -4.15 3.72
N TYR A 3 15.12 -4.85 3.24
CA TYR A 3 14.44 -4.53 1.98
C TYR A 3 12.95 -4.31 2.21
N ALA A 4 12.36 -3.45 1.41
CA ALA A 4 10.99 -3.01 1.61
C ALA A 4 10.38 -2.48 0.31
N ILE A 5 9.06 -2.41 0.28
CA ILE A 5 8.30 -1.90 -0.86
C ILE A 5 7.78 -0.49 -0.62
N SER A 6 7.69 0.28 -1.71
CA SER A 6 7.07 1.61 -1.72
C SER A 6 5.96 1.60 -2.74
N THR A 7 4.72 1.86 -2.32
CA THR A 7 3.59 2.02 -3.25
C THR A 7 3.21 3.48 -3.41
N SER A 8 2.70 3.81 -4.59
CA SER A 8 2.26 5.15 -4.97
C SER A 8 0.72 5.17 -4.94
N PRO A 9 0.07 5.94 -4.04
CA PRO A 9 -1.39 6.02 -3.95
C PRO A 9 -2.02 6.92 -5.03
N GLN A 10 -1.23 7.43 -5.97
CA GLN A 10 -1.71 8.20 -7.13
C GLN A 10 -1.92 7.30 -8.35
N ARG A 11 -2.95 7.60 -9.15
CA ARG A 11 -3.28 6.86 -10.40
C ARG A 11 -3.39 5.35 -10.18
N CYS A 12 -3.95 4.95 -9.05
CA CYS A 12 -4.17 3.56 -8.69
C CYS A 12 -5.55 3.37 -8.06
N THR A 13 -5.96 2.12 -7.89
CA THR A 13 -7.19 1.75 -7.18
C THR A 13 -6.86 1.09 -5.85
N TRP A 14 -7.84 1.08 -4.94
CA TRP A 14 -7.72 0.37 -3.66
C TRP A 14 -7.40 -1.12 -3.83
N ASP A 15 -8.11 -1.80 -4.73
CA ASP A 15 -7.91 -3.24 -4.99
C ASP A 15 -6.51 -3.52 -5.53
N TRP A 16 -5.98 -2.65 -6.40
CA TRP A 16 -4.62 -2.78 -6.90
C TRP A 16 -3.59 -2.63 -5.77
N LEU A 17 -3.77 -1.64 -4.89
CA LEU A 17 -2.88 -1.42 -3.75
C LEU A 17 -2.86 -2.66 -2.83
N ILE A 18 -4.03 -3.22 -2.52
CA ILE A 18 -4.15 -4.43 -1.71
C ILE A 18 -3.45 -5.62 -2.38
N ASP A 19 -3.63 -5.82 -3.69
CA ASP A 19 -2.99 -6.94 -4.41
C ASP A 19 -1.46 -6.84 -4.38
N VAL A 20 -0.90 -5.64 -4.55
CA VAL A 20 0.55 -5.41 -4.46
C VAL A 20 1.08 -5.77 -3.07
N TRP A 21 0.41 -5.31 -2.01
CA TRP A 21 0.85 -5.58 -0.64
C TRP A 21 0.73 -7.05 -0.26
N ARG A 22 -0.31 -7.75 -0.75
CA ARG A 22 -0.45 -9.20 -0.57
C ARG A 22 0.66 -9.98 -1.27
N LYS A 23 0.98 -9.62 -2.52
CA LYS A 23 2.10 -10.23 -3.25
C LYS A 23 3.45 -9.95 -2.59
N ALA A 24 3.61 -8.79 -1.98
CA ALA A 24 4.83 -8.47 -1.24
C ALA A 24 4.98 -9.32 0.03
N ASP A 25 3.88 -9.62 0.73
CA ASP A 25 3.88 -10.51 1.89
C ASP A 25 4.26 -11.96 1.54
N GLU A 26 3.96 -12.42 0.33
CA GLU A 26 4.37 -13.75 -0.16
C GLU A 26 5.90 -13.85 -0.39
N ILE A 27 6.63 -12.73 -0.32
CA ILE A 27 8.07 -12.65 -0.59
C ILE A 27 8.82 -12.35 0.72
N GLU A 28 9.47 -13.37 1.29
CA GLU A 28 10.22 -13.28 2.57
C GLU A 28 11.33 -12.20 2.60
N LEU A 29 11.73 -11.66 1.44
CA LEU A 29 12.75 -10.61 1.35
C LEU A 29 12.26 -9.27 1.91
N PHE A 30 10.96 -8.96 1.79
CA PHE A 30 10.41 -7.67 2.18
C PHE A 30 9.99 -7.69 3.64
N GLU A 31 10.58 -6.81 4.46
CA GLU A 31 10.28 -6.73 5.89
C GLU A 31 9.33 -5.59 6.25
N SER A 32 9.13 -4.64 5.33
CA SER A 32 8.25 -3.49 5.55
C SER A 32 7.72 -2.94 4.23
N GLY A 33 6.64 -2.16 4.33
CA GLY A 33 6.07 -1.40 3.24
C GLY A 33 5.72 0.00 3.68
N TRP A 34 5.78 0.97 2.76
CA TRP A 34 5.37 2.34 3.02
C TRP A 34 4.66 2.96 1.81
N THR A 35 3.92 4.03 2.09
CA THR A 35 3.26 4.89 1.12
C THR A 35 3.55 6.35 1.48
N PHE A 36 3.47 7.27 0.52
CA PHE A 36 3.51 8.70 0.82
C PHE A 36 2.11 9.22 1.20
N ASP A 37 2.07 10.35 1.89
CA ASP A 37 0.85 10.99 2.36
C ASP A 37 0.68 12.36 1.70
N HIS A 38 0.04 12.38 0.53
CA HIS A 38 -0.32 13.60 -0.18
C HIS A 38 -1.79 13.52 -0.61
N PHE A 39 -2.53 14.61 -0.41
CA PHE A 39 -3.91 14.72 -0.89
C PHE A 39 -4.01 14.87 -2.41
N TYR A 40 -2.92 15.27 -3.06
CA TYR A 40 -2.81 15.45 -4.50
C TYR A 40 -1.61 14.66 -5.02
N PRO A 41 -1.60 14.27 -6.30
CA PRO A 41 -0.47 13.60 -6.91
C PRO A 41 0.85 14.33 -6.65
N LEU A 42 1.89 13.56 -6.31
CA LEU A 42 3.22 14.08 -6.03
C LEU A 42 3.88 14.65 -7.30
N PHE A 43 3.49 14.12 -8.46
CA PHE A 43 3.94 14.53 -9.78
C PHE A 43 2.76 14.50 -10.75
N GLY A 44 2.69 15.48 -11.65
CA GLY A 44 1.65 15.56 -12.69
C GLY A 44 0.56 16.58 -12.39
N ASP A 45 -0.63 16.35 -12.95
CA ASP A 45 -1.79 17.21 -12.78
C ASP A 45 -2.42 16.98 -11.40
N SER A 46 -2.61 18.05 -10.62
CA SER A 46 -3.17 18.00 -9.28
C SER A 46 -4.63 17.54 -9.23
N THR A 47 -5.32 17.47 -10.37
CA THR A 47 -6.71 17.00 -10.48
C THR A 47 -6.81 15.49 -10.67
N GLU A 48 -5.70 14.78 -10.88
CA GLU A 48 -5.68 13.32 -11.00
C GLU A 48 -5.90 12.62 -9.64
N ASP A 49 -6.38 11.38 -9.71
CA ASP A 49 -6.74 10.59 -8.52
C ASP A 49 -5.53 10.32 -7.62
N CYS A 50 -5.68 10.64 -6.34
CA CYS A 50 -4.75 10.30 -5.27
C CYS A 50 -5.52 9.78 -4.06
N LEU A 51 -5.26 8.54 -3.67
CA LEU A 51 -5.85 7.93 -2.48
C LEU A 51 -5.22 8.54 -1.23
N GLU A 52 -6.03 8.69 -0.18
CA GLU A 52 -5.56 9.25 1.10
C GLU A 52 -4.58 8.28 1.78
N GLY A 53 -3.46 8.81 2.28
CA GLY A 53 -2.30 8.03 2.70
C GLY A 53 -2.55 7.12 3.89
N TRP A 54 -3.23 7.60 4.93
CA TRP A 54 -3.46 6.83 6.16
C TRP A 54 -4.49 5.72 5.98
N ILE A 55 -5.53 5.94 5.19
CA ILE A 55 -6.53 4.93 4.83
C ILE A 55 -5.87 3.88 3.92
N SER A 56 -5.05 4.31 2.94
CA SER A 56 -4.24 3.42 2.09
C SER A 56 -3.35 2.50 2.91
N LEU A 57 -2.63 3.06 3.88
CA LEU A 57 -1.77 2.29 4.78
C LEU A 57 -2.57 1.33 5.68
N THR A 58 -3.63 1.83 6.31
CA THR A 58 -4.45 1.03 7.24
C THR A 58 -5.14 -0.12 6.54
N LEU A 59 -5.72 0.11 5.36
CA LEU A 59 -6.42 -0.91 4.59
C LEU A 59 -5.46 -2.02 4.14
N SER A 60 -4.28 -1.64 3.63
CA SER A 60 -3.27 -2.58 3.17
C SER A 60 -2.78 -3.45 4.33
N CYS A 61 -2.41 -2.84 5.47
CA CYS A 61 -2.02 -3.57 6.68
C CYS A 61 -3.12 -4.49 7.22
N LYS A 62 -4.39 -4.07 7.20
CA LYS A 62 -5.51 -4.89 7.70
C LYS A 62 -5.75 -6.11 6.82
N LYS A 63 -5.68 -5.94 5.49
CA LYS A 63 -5.93 -7.03 4.53
C LYS A 63 -4.79 -8.03 4.47
N GLN A 64 -3.56 -7.62 4.75
CA GLN A 64 -2.44 -8.53 5.01
C GLN A 64 -2.76 -9.50 6.16
N LYS A 65 -3.17 -8.97 7.33
CA LYS A 65 -3.46 -9.79 8.53
C LYS A 65 -4.67 -10.71 8.38
N GLU A 66 -5.71 -10.27 7.66
CA GLU A 66 -6.89 -11.10 7.37
C GLU A 66 -6.53 -12.32 6.51
N TYR A 67 -5.57 -12.19 5.59
CA TYR A 67 -5.07 -13.29 4.76
C TYR A 67 -4.13 -14.23 5.54
N ALA A 68 -3.39 -13.71 6.52
CA ALA A 68 -2.47 -14.49 7.36
C ALA A 68 -3.17 -15.42 8.39
N GLY A 69 -4.51 -15.43 8.46
CA GLY A 69 -5.25 -16.39 9.30
C GLY A 69 -5.15 -16.17 10.82
N GLU A 70 -4.58 -15.06 11.28
CA GLU A 70 -4.49 -14.72 12.70
C GLU A 70 -5.60 -13.76 13.12
N PHE A 71 -6.82 -14.28 13.22
CA PHE A 71 -7.83 -13.74 14.12
C PHE A 71 -8.48 -14.91 14.86
N SER A 72 -7.88 -15.25 16.02
CA SER A 72 -8.52 -15.94 17.14
C SER A 72 -8.93 -14.92 18.19
#